data_AF-A0A2D5U666-F1
#
_entry.id   AF-A0A2D5U666-F1
#
_cell.length_a   1.000
_cell.length_b   1.000
_cell.length_c   1.000
_cell.angle_alpha   90.00
_cell.angle_beta   90.00
_cell.angle_gamma   90.00
#
_symmetry.space_group_name_H-M   'P 1'
#
loop_
_entity.id
_entity.type
_entity.pdbx_description
1 polymer ?
#
loop_
_entity_poly.entity_id
_entity_poly.type
_entity_poly.pdbx_seq_one_letter_code
_entity_poly.pdbx_strand_id
1 'polypeptide(L)' 'MIRSKKFQNLSDQQILARYLDDPQGEALYFLKVEIEQRGLDEELAASVAAKRKKSRHSVVYYLFYLFLFTLFLSRFGTSQ' A
#
# COMPACT_ATOMS: atom_id res chain seq x y z
N MET A 1 25.07 -7.22 -15.61
CA MET A 1 24.10 -6.75 -14.62
C MET A 1 24.76 -6.67 -13.25
N ILE A 2 24.70 -5.53 -12.57
CA ILE A 2 25.24 -5.37 -11.20
C ILE A 2 24.13 -5.78 -10.23
N ARG A 3 24.38 -6.83 -9.42
CA ARG A 3 23.44 -7.32 -8.40
C ARG A 3 23.90 -6.85 -7.03
N SER A 4 23.06 -6.10 -6.33
CA SER A 4 23.37 -5.67 -4.96
C SER A 4 23.24 -6.83 -3.99
N LYS A 5 24.32 -7.13 -3.24
CA LYS A 5 24.30 -8.15 -2.17
C LYS A 5 23.28 -7.84 -1.06
N LYS A 6 22.83 -6.58 -0.97
CA LYS A 6 21.91 -6.09 0.07
C LYS A 6 20.53 -6.75 0.00
N PHE A 7 20.07 -7.12 -1.20
CA PHE A 7 18.74 -7.71 -1.41
C PHE A 7 18.77 -9.22 -1.68
N GLN A 8 19.97 -9.80 -1.85
CA GLN A 8 20.13 -11.23 -2.14
C GLN A 8 19.64 -12.13 -1.00
N ASN A 9 19.89 -11.75 0.25
CA ASN A 9 19.52 -12.52 1.43
C ASN A 9 18.06 -12.31 1.87
N LEU A 10 17.28 -11.51 1.13
CA LEU A 10 15.88 -11.27 1.44
C LEU A 10 15.00 -12.34 0.81
N SER A 11 13.92 -12.67 1.53
CA SER A 11 12.84 -13.45 0.95
C SER A 11 12.06 -12.62 -0.07
N ASP A 12 11.35 -13.30 -0.95
CA ASP A 12 10.56 -12.66 -2.02
C ASP A 12 9.53 -11.69 -1.45
N GLN A 13 8.85 -12.08 -0.36
CA GLN A 13 7.92 -11.22 0.38
C GLN A 13 8.58 -9.95 0.92
N GLN A 14 9.83 -10.02 1.40
CA GLN A 14 10.55 -8.85 1.91
C GLN A 14 10.98 -7.91 0.78
N ILE A 15 11.29 -8.44 -0.40
CA ILE A 15 11.61 -7.66 -1.60
C ILE A 15 10.36 -6.90 -2.06
N LEU A 16 9.23 -7.61 -2.17
CA LEU A 16 7.94 -7.00 -2.53
C LEU A 16 7.51 -5.95 -1.52
N ALA A 17 7.61 -6.23 -0.21
CA ALA A 17 7.28 -5.27 0.84
C ALA A 17 8.13 -4.00 0.75
N ARG A 18 9.44 -4.13 0.51
CA ARG A 18 10.33 -2.97 0.33
C ARG A 18 10.05 -2.19 -0.95
N TYR A 19 9.65 -2.86 -2.03
CA TYR A 19 9.23 -2.17 -3.25
C TYR A 19 7.95 -1.36 -3.02
N LEU A 20 7.01 -1.92 -2.25
CA LEU A 20 5.76 -1.24 -1.90
C LEU A 20 5.99 -0.04 -0.99
N ASP A 21 7.09 0.04 -0.25
CA ASP A 21 7.40 1.16 0.66
C ASP A 21 7.96 2.41 -0.06
N ASP A 22 7.76 2.50 -1.37
CA ASP A 22 8.19 3.62 -2.23
C ASP A 22 9.70 3.95 -2.15
N PRO A 23 10.57 2.96 -2.42
CA PRO A 23 12.01 3.16 -2.36
C PRO A 23 12.47 4.10 -3.49
N GLN A 24 13.47 4.93 -3.21
CA GLN A 24 13.99 5.93 -4.15
C GLN A 24 15.43 5.61 -4.59
N GLY A 25 15.83 6.13 -5.75
CA GLY A 25 17.20 6.08 -6.25
C GLY A 25 17.72 4.65 -6.52
N GLU A 26 18.93 4.35 -6.05
CA GLU A 26 19.60 3.07 -6.29
C GLU A 26 18.84 1.87 -5.71
N ALA A 27 18.15 2.07 -4.57
CA ALA A 27 17.38 1.00 -3.94
C ALA A 27 16.25 0.52 -4.85
N LEU A 28 15.57 1.44 -5.54
CA LEU A 28 14.53 1.11 -6.52
C LEU A 28 15.10 0.31 -7.69
N TYR A 29 16.24 0.74 -8.22
CA TYR A 29 16.90 0.05 -9.33
C TYR A 29 17.23 -1.40 -8.97
N PHE A 30 17.88 -1.62 -7.83
CA PHE A 30 18.25 -2.97 -7.41
C PHE A 30 17.04 -3.84 -7.06
N LEU A 31 16.00 -3.28 -6.46
CA LEU A 31 14.75 -4.02 -6.20
C LEU A 31 14.07 -4.43 -7.50
N LYS A 32 14.03 -3.57 -8.53
CA LYS A 32 13.51 -3.93 -9.85
C LYS A 32 14.27 -5.09 -10.48
N VAL A 33 15.60 -5.01 -10.48
CA VAL A 33 16.46 -6.07 -11.02
C VAL A 33 16.22 -7.39 -10.28
N GLU A 34 16.06 -7.36 -8.96
CA GLU A 34 15.84 -8.58 -8.17
C GLU A 34 14.44 -9.17 -8.39
N ILE A 35 13.41 -8.33 -8.58
CA ILE A 35 12.05 -8.77 -8.93
C ILE A 35 12.03 -9.44 -10.30
N GLU A 36 12.68 -8.84 -11.30
CA GLU A 36 12.77 -9.37 -12.65
C GLU A 36 13.56 -10.69 -12.69
N GLN A 37 14.68 -10.77 -11.97
CA GLN A 37 15.48 -11.99 -11.88
C GLN A 37 14.76 -13.17 -11.19
N ARG A 38 13.82 -12.87 -10.29
CA ARG A 38 13.04 -13.88 -9.56
C ARG A 38 11.65 -14.12 -10.16
N GLY A 39 11.27 -13.40 -11.22
CA GLY A 39 9.95 -13.52 -11.86
C GLY A 39 8.79 -13.10 -10.97
N LEU A 40 9.00 -12.13 -10.07
CA LEU A 40 8.00 -11.68 -9.08
C LEU A 40 7.05 -10.59 -9.61
N ASP A 41 7.05 -10.33 -10.92
CA ASP A 41 6.29 -9.23 -11.53
C ASP A 41 4.77 -9.37 -11.34
N GLU A 42 4.23 -10.59 -11.48
CA GLU A 42 2.80 -10.85 -11.26
C GLU A 42 2.39 -10.66 -9.80
N GLU A 43 3.21 -11.18 -8.86
CA GLU A 43 2.98 -11.03 -7.43
C GLU A 43 3.09 -9.56 -7.00
N LEU A 44 4.02 -8.82 -7.60
CA LEU A 44 4.15 -7.38 -7.41
C LEU A 44 2.91 -6.63 -7.91
N ALA A 45 2.43 -6.94 -9.12
CA ALA A 45 1.24 -6.31 -9.69
C ALA A 45 0.02 -6.55 -8.79
N ALA A 46 -0.17 -7.78 -8.31
CA ALA A 46 -1.23 -8.12 -7.36
C ALA A 46 -1.09 -7.34 -6.04
N SER A 47 0.13 -7.24 -5.50
CA SER A 47 0.41 -6.55 -4.25
C SER A 47 0.21 -5.04 -4.35
N VAL A 48 0.59 -4.42 -5.47
CA VAL A 48 0.36 -3.00 -5.76
C VAL A 48 -1.14 -2.73 -5.89
N ALA A 49 -1.89 -3.59 -6.58
CA ALA A 49 -3.34 -3.46 -6.71
C ALA A 49 -4.04 -3.56 -5.34
N ALA A 50 -3.61 -4.49 -4.48
CA ALA A 50 -4.11 -4.63 -3.13
C ALA A 50 -3.81 -3.40 -2.25
N LYS A 51 -2.58 -2.85 -2.31
CA LYS A 51 -2.20 -1.63 -1.58
C LYS A 51 -3.04 -0.43 -2.03
N ARG A 52 -3.24 -0.25 -3.34
CA ARG A 52 -4.10 0.81 -3.90
C ARG A 52 -5.56 0.68 -3.43
N LYS A 53 -6.12 -0.54 -3.45
CA LYS A 53 -7.48 -0.80 -2.96
C LYS A 53 -7.61 -0.43 -1.48
N LYS A 54 -6.63 -0.81 -0.64
CA LYS A 54 -6.62 -0.49 0.79
C LYS A 54 -6.50 1.02 1.04
N SER A 55 -5.66 1.72 0.28
CA SER A 55 -5.49 3.17 0.38
C SER A 55 -6.74 3.95 -0.06
N ARG A 56 -7.51 3.44 -1.03
CA ARG A 56 -8.72 4.11 -1.54
C ARG A 56 -9.87 4.15 -0.53
N HIS A 57 -9.90 3.22 0.43
CA HIS A 57 -10.90 3.19 1.50
C HIS A 57 -10.30 3.71 2.81
N SER A 58 -10.23 5.03 2.95
CA SER A 58 -9.91 5.62 4.25
C SER A 58 -11.09 5.40 5.20
N VAL A 59 -10.91 4.57 6.23
CA VAL A 59 -11.92 4.34 7.29
C VAL A 59 -12.38 5.66 7.92
N VAL A 60 -11.50 6.67 7.95
CA VAL A 60 -11.78 8.02 8.43
C VAL A 60 -12.92 8.68 7.65
N TYR A 61 -13.04 8.43 6.34
CA TYR A 61 -14.15 8.94 5.52
C TYR A 61 -15.49 8.50 6.09
N TYR A 62 -15.66 7.21 6.39
CA TYR A 62 -16.90 6.69 6.94
C TYR A 62 -17.16 7.15 8.38
N LEU A 63 -16.11 7.28 9.20
CA LEU A 63 -16.23 7.84 10.54
C LEU A 63 -16.69 9.31 10.52
N PHE A 64 -16.23 10.09 9.53
CA PHE A 64 -16.68 11.46 9.34
C PHE A 64 -18.17 11.54 8.99
N TYR A 65 -18.69 10.67 8.11
CA TYR A 65 -20.13 10.61 7.85
C TYR A 65 -20.92 10.17 9.07
N LEU A 66 -20.41 9.22 9.85
CA LEU A 66 -21.05 8.81 11.10
C LEU A 66 -21.16 9.99 12.07
N PHE A 67 -20.09 10.77 12.21
CA PHE A 67 -20.07 11.98 13.04
C PHE A 67 -21.05 13.06 12.54
N LEU A 68 -21.08 13.34 11.24
CA LEU A 68 -22.07 14.27 10.68
C LEU A 68 -23.50 13.78 10.89
N PHE A 69 -23.72 12.47 10.77
CA PHE A 69 -25.02 11.85 11.00
C PHE A 69 -25.48 11.97 12.45
N THR A 70 -24.60 11.76 13.43
CA THR A 70 -24.94 11.98 14.84
C THR A 70 -25.22 13.45 15.15
N LEU A 71 -24.46 14.38 14.58
CA LEU A 71 -24.75 15.82 14.70
C LEU A 71 -26.10 16.18 14.06
N PHE A 72 -26.41 15.61 12.90
CA PHE A 72 -27.68 15.82 12.22
C PHE A 72 -28.86 15.31 13.07
N LEU A 73 -28.77 14.08 13.59
CA LEU A 73 -29.78 13.52 14.50
C LEU A 73 -29.92 14.36 15.78
N SER A 74 -28.82 14.82 16.37
CA SER A 74 -28.87 15.68 17.55
C SER A 74 -29.50 17.05 17.27
N ARG A 75 -29.36 17.57 16.06
CA ARG A 75 -29.85 18.91 15.70
C ARG A 75 -31.31 18.92 15.22
N PHE A 76 -31.74 17.84 14.57
CA PHE A 76 -33.04 17.75 13.90
C PHE A 76 -33.95 16.65 14.47
N GLY A 77 -33.41 15.63 15.12
CA GLY A 77 -34.19 14.56 15.75
C GLY A 77 -34.88 14.97 17.05
N THR A 78 -34.44 16.07 17.68
CA THR A 78 -35.06 16.63 18.91
C THR A 78 -36.15 17.67 18.61
N SER A 79 -36.50 17.87 17.33
CA SER A 79 -37.48 18.87 16.87
C SER A 79 -38.83 18.26 16.47
N GLN A 80 -39.09 16.99 16.81
CA GLN A 80 -40.43 16.40 16.82
C GLN A 80 -40.97 16.33 18.24
#